data_AF-A0A1Q5ASW8-F1
#
_entry.id   AF-A0A1Q5ASW8-F1
#
_cell.length_a   1.000
_cell.length_b   1.000
_cell.length_c   1.000
_cell.angle_alpha   90.00
_cell.angle_beta   90.00
_cell.angle_gamma   90.00
#
_symmetry.space_group_name_H-M   'P 1'
#
loop_
_entity.id
_entity.type
_entity.pdbx_description
1 polymer ?
#
loop_
_entity_poly.entity_id
_entity_poly.type
_entity_poly.pdbx_seq_one_letter_code
_entity_poly.pdbx_strand_id
1 'polypeptide(L)'
;MITRRPLPSVAGMDTEEAAATATDTSPPASSRGFFGCVIALIAFFTLIALGAHAITEFEKGLDGDGQLEQPGLSGSVSQPLGPGTTARYEDGLRVTVSHPERHDDGTYSATVTFKNDTDEGLRLGDEEFSDTLDVEPGESGQDYAPGEDVNWLNPDEAAAVLLPPLPEGEERTVPVRLKPDRKGAPVTLEVTPPHPGYRETAYFQLTLG
;
A
#
# COMPACT_ATOMS: atom_id res chain seq x y z
N MET A 1 51.60 94.76 -57.78
CA MET A 1 51.97 95.50 -56.57
C MET A 1 51.97 94.53 -55.39
N ILE A 2 53.08 94.56 -54.65
CA ILE A 2 53.39 93.80 -53.43
C ILE A 2 52.58 94.42 -52.27
N THR A 3 51.94 93.65 -51.37
CA THR A 3 52.51 93.40 -50.03
C THR A 3 51.99 92.11 -49.36
N ARG A 4 52.96 91.32 -48.89
CA ARG A 4 52.86 90.17 -47.97
C ARG A 4 52.56 90.65 -46.54
N ARG A 5 52.00 89.77 -45.69
CA ARG A 5 52.64 89.31 -44.41
C ARG A 5 51.87 88.17 -43.71
N PRO A 6 52.47 87.41 -42.76
CA PRO A 6 52.68 85.96 -42.92
C PRO A 6 52.43 85.06 -41.66
N LEU A 7 52.40 83.73 -41.87
CA LEU A 7 53.03 82.58 -41.13
C LEU A 7 52.96 82.48 -39.58
N PRO A 8 52.92 81.26 -38.96
CA PRO A 8 53.84 80.15 -39.28
C PRO A 8 53.31 78.71 -39.27
N SER A 9 54.10 77.85 -39.93
CA SER A 9 54.11 76.39 -39.79
C SER A 9 54.88 75.98 -38.54
N VAL A 10 54.48 74.92 -37.85
CA VAL A 10 55.40 74.02 -37.12
C VAL A 10 54.91 72.58 -37.22
N ALA A 11 55.87 71.71 -37.60
CA ALA A 11 56.08 70.29 -37.30
C ALA A 11 55.11 69.62 -36.30
N GLY A 12 54.68 68.36 -36.47
CA GLY A 12 55.53 67.17 -36.57
C GLY A 12 55.68 66.51 -35.19
N MET A 13 55.12 65.31 -35.04
CA MET A 13 55.49 64.21 -34.11
C MET A 13 55.91 64.54 -32.67
N ASP A 14 55.11 64.14 -31.67
CA ASP A 14 55.25 62.87 -30.92
C ASP A 14 54.43 62.86 -29.60
N THR A 15 53.69 61.75 -29.45
CA THR A 15 53.42 60.95 -28.23
C THR A 15 52.95 61.61 -26.92
N GLU A 16 51.67 61.43 -26.58
CA GLU A 16 51.27 60.78 -25.31
C GLU A 16 49.85 60.17 -25.40
N GLU A 17 49.83 58.85 -25.32
CA GLU A 17 48.86 57.95 -24.71
C GLU A 17 47.48 58.51 -24.28
N ALA A 18 46.43 58.05 -24.97
CA ALA A 18 45.11 57.85 -24.35
C ALA A 18 44.53 56.53 -24.87
N ALA A 19 44.88 55.45 -24.17
CA ALA A 19 44.14 54.21 -24.23
C ALA A 19 42.71 54.44 -23.73
N ALA A 20 41.71 53.95 -24.46
CA ALA A 20 40.58 53.20 -23.90
C ALA A 20 39.51 52.89 -24.97
N THR A 21 39.48 51.61 -25.36
CA THR A 21 38.28 50.79 -25.55
C THR A 21 37.23 51.22 -26.59
N ALA A 22 37.32 50.59 -27.76
CA ALA A 22 36.15 50.15 -28.50
C ALA A 22 35.45 49.07 -27.66
N THR A 23 34.32 49.42 -27.03
CA THR A 23 33.48 48.46 -26.32
C THR A 23 32.57 47.77 -27.33
N ASP A 24 32.97 46.58 -27.74
CA ASP A 24 32.14 45.63 -28.45
C ASP A 24 31.02 45.19 -27.50
N THR A 25 29.83 45.79 -27.63
CA THR A 25 28.66 45.39 -26.85
C THR A 25 28.15 44.07 -27.39
N SER A 26 28.70 42.96 -26.87
CA SER A 26 27.98 41.68 -26.88
C SER A 26 26.57 41.90 -26.32
N PRO A 27 25.51 41.42 -26.99
CA PRO A 27 24.19 41.48 -26.40
C PRO A 27 24.20 40.73 -25.06
N PRO A 28 23.52 41.23 -24.02
CA PRO A 28 23.45 40.51 -22.75
C PRO A 28 22.89 39.12 -23.03
N ALA A 29 23.64 38.10 -22.63
CA ALA A 29 23.20 36.71 -22.65
C ALA A 29 21.81 36.66 -22.02
N SER A 30 20.80 36.40 -22.85
CA SER A 30 19.41 36.50 -22.45
C SER A 30 19.15 35.46 -21.36
N SER A 31 18.86 35.91 -20.13
CA SER A 31 18.50 35.07 -18.98
C SER A 31 17.33 34.12 -19.29
N ARG A 32 16.52 34.44 -20.30
CA ARG A 32 15.45 33.60 -20.85
C ARG A 32 15.92 32.22 -21.30
N GLY A 33 17.13 32.06 -21.82
CA GLY A 33 17.67 30.76 -22.23
C GLY A 33 18.04 29.87 -21.04
N PHE A 34 18.53 30.47 -19.95
CA PHE A 34 18.90 29.76 -18.73
C PHE A 34 17.66 29.34 -17.93
N PHE A 35 16.69 30.25 -17.75
CA PHE A 35 15.40 29.92 -17.12
C PHE A 35 14.61 28.88 -17.92
N GLY A 36 14.62 28.95 -19.25
CA GLY A 36 14.01 27.92 -20.10
C GLY A 36 14.69 26.56 -19.96
N CYS A 37 16.01 26.51 -19.85
CA CYS A 37 16.77 25.28 -19.61
C CYS A 37 16.47 24.69 -18.23
N VAL A 38 16.41 25.52 -17.18
CA VAL A 38 16.05 25.06 -15.83
C VAL A 38 14.61 24.55 -15.76
N ILE A 39 13.66 25.22 -16.40
CA ILE A 39 12.26 24.76 -16.48
C ILE A 39 12.17 23.42 -17.25
N ALA A 40 12.91 23.28 -18.34
CA ALA A 40 12.96 22.03 -19.10
C ALA A 40 13.54 20.87 -18.29
N LEU A 41 14.60 21.12 -17.50
CA LEU A 41 15.17 20.12 -16.60
C LEU A 41 14.19 19.72 -15.51
N ILE A 42 13.52 20.69 -14.87
CA ILE A 42 12.49 20.41 -13.86
C ILE A 42 11.38 19.55 -14.48
N ALA A 43 10.81 19.98 -15.61
CA ALA A 43 9.75 19.23 -16.28
C ALA A 43 10.19 17.80 -16.65
N PHE A 44 11.42 17.63 -17.13
CA PHE A 44 11.99 16.32 -17.45
C PHE A 44 12.11 15.43 -16.22
N PHE A 45 12.65 15.93 -15.11
CA PHE A 45 12.74 15.16 -13.87
C PHE A 45 11.37 14.86 -13.27
N THR A 46 10.41 15.80 -13.33
CA THR A 46 9.04 15.56 -12.88
C THR A 46 8.36 14.49 -13.73
N LEU A 47 8.56 14.49 -15.05
CA LEU A 47 8.03 13.45 -15.94
C LEU A 47 8.68 12.09 -15.70
N ILE A 48 9.98 12.04 -15.40
CA ILE A 48 10.65 10.78 -15.00
C ILE A 48 10.08 10.28 -13.67
N ALA A 49 9.91 11.16 -12.68
CA ALA A 49 9.34 10.79 -11.40
C ALA A 49 7.89 10.28 -11.54
N LEU A 50 7.07 10.96 -12.35
CA LEU A 50 5.70 10.53 -12.66
C LEU A 50 5.68 9.23 -13.46
N GLY A 51 6.60 9.05 -14.41
CA GLY A 51 6.73 7.82 -15.20
C GLY A 51 7.16 6.64 -14.34
N ALA A 52 8.13 6.83 -13.44
CA ALA A 52 8.54 5.82 -12.48
C ALA A 52 7.39 5.46 -11.53
N HIS A 53 6.68 6.47 -11.00
CA HIS A 53 5.51 6.24 -10.16
C HIS A 53 4.42 5.48 -10.93
N ALA A 54 4.10 5.86 -12.17
CA ALA A 54 3.10 5.18 -12.98
C ALA A 54 3.49 3.74 -13.34
N ILE A 55 4.78 3.44 -13.55
CA ILE A 55 5.26 2.07 -13.77
C ILE A 55 5.14 1.25 -12.48
N THR A 56 5.50 1.82 -11.33
CA THR A 56 5.31 1.17 -10.03
C THR A 56 3.84 0.91 -9.74
N GLU A 57 2.93 1.87 -10.01
CA GLU A 57 1.48 1.65 -9.89
C GLU A 57 0.94 0.63 -10.91
N PHE A 58 1.55 0.51 -12.09
CA PHE A 58 1.15 -0.48 -13.09
C PHE A 58 1.64 -1.90 -12.75
N GLU A 59 2.86 -2.03 -12.21
CA GLU A 59 3.35 -3.30 -11.66
C GLU A 59 2.50 -3.72 -10.44
N LYS A 60 2.10 -2.78 -9.59
CA LYS A 60 1.15 -3.02 -8.49
C LYS A 60 -0.23 -3.50 -8.94
N GLY A 61 -0.71 -3.07 -10.10
CA GLY A 61 -1.98 -3.55 -10.67
C GLY A 61 -1.89 -4.91 -11.37
N LEU A 62 -0.70 -5.51 -11.45
CA LEU A 62 -0.49 -6.86 -12.00
C LEU A 62 -0.35 -7.92 -10.92
N ASP A 63 0.03 -7.54 -9.70
CA ASP A 63 -0.10 -8.38 -8.50
C ASP A 63 -1.58 -8.36 -8.11
N GLY A 64 -2.30 -9.47 -8.27
CA GLY A 64 -3.76 -9.42 -8.41
C GLY A 64 -4.52 -8.94 -7.17
N ASP A 65 -5.70 -8.40 -7.45
CA ASP A 65 -6.58 -7.67 -6.53
C ASP A 65 -7.23 -8.57 -5.47
N GLY A 66 -6.45 -9.14 -4.55
CA GLY A 66 -6.97 -9.83 -3.38
C GLY A 66 -7.55 -11.23 -3.64
N GLN A 67 -7.11 -11.91 -4.71
CA GLN A 67 -7.43 -13.33 -4.93
C GLN A 67 -6.61 -14.23 -3.99
N LEU A 68 -7.15 -15.39 -3.61
CA LEU A 68 -6.41 -16.39 -2.84
C LEU A 68 -5.38 -17.13 -3.71
N GLU A 69 -4.11 -17.03 -3.33
CA GLU A 69 -2.99 -17.78 -3.90
C GLU A 69 -2.59 -18.94 -2.97
N GLN A 70 -3.29 -20.07 -3.07
CA GLN A 70 -3.03 -21.22 -2.20
C GLN A 70 -2.65 -22.50 -2.95
N PRO A 71 -1.58 -23.21 -2.54
CA PRO A 71 -1.38 -24.59 -2.93
C PRO A 71 -2.34 -25.49 -2.12
N GLY A 72 -3.26 -26.18 -2.80
CA GLY A 72 -4.15 -27.17 -2.18
C GLY A 72 -5.62 -26.74 -2.15
N LEU A 73 -6.25 -26.79 -0.97
CA LEU A 73 -7.62 -26.28 -0.79
C LEU A 73 -7.61 -24.78 -1.05
N SER A 74 -8.59 -24.29 -1.81
CA SER A 74 -8.66 -22.91 -2.29
C SER A 74 -9.08 -21.92 -1.21
N GLY A 75 -9.56 -22.38 -0.05
CA GLY A 75 -10.13 -21.51 0.97
C GLY A 75 -11.47 -20.91 0.61
N SER A 76 -12.10 -21.41 -0.46
CA SER A 76 -13.48 -21.09 -0.83
C SER A 76 -14.48 -21.84 0.05
N VAL A 77 -15.73 -21.40 0.03
CA VAL A 77 -16.85 -22.05 0.74
C VAL A 77 -16.97 -23.56 0.46
N SER A 78 -16.68 -23.99 -0.77
CA SER A 78 -16.76 -25.41 -1.18
C SER A 78 -15.51 -26.23 -0.86
N GLN A 79 -14.38 -25.55 -0.58
CA GLN A 79 -13.09 -26.17 -0.26
C GLN A 79 -12.39 -25.34 0.83
N PRO A 80 -13.00 -25.29 2.04
CA PRO A 80 -12.50 -24.45 3.12
C PRO A 80 -11.14 -24.95 3.60
N LEU A 81 -10.37 -24.04 4.16
CA LEU A 81 -9.09 -24.31 4.79
C LEU A 81 -9.24 -25.02 6.13
N GLY A 82 -8.19 -25.72 6.55
CA GLY A 82 -8.14 -26.39 7.85
C GLY A 82 -7.46 -25.55 8.94
N PRO A 83 -7.55 -25.99 10.21
CA PRO A 83 -6.78 -25.39 11.29
C PRO A 83 -5.26 -25.44 11.02
N GLY A 84 -4.56 -24.41 11.46
CA GLY A 84 -3.11 -24.23 11.30
C GLY A 84 -2.68 -23.88 9.88
N THR A 85 -3.61 -23.65 8.96
CA THR A 85 -3.29 -23.25 7.57
C THR A 85 -3.42 -21.74 7.39
N THR A 86 -2.82 -21.25 6.29
CA THR A 86 -2.71 -19.82 5.99
C THR A 86 -3.34 -19.51 4.64
N ALA A 87 -4.43 -18.73 4.63
CA ALA A 87 -4.91 -17.98 3.48
C ALA A 87 -3.83 -16.99 3.04
N ARG A 88 -3.48 -17.01 1.76
CA ARG A 88 -2.49 -16.10 1.17
C ARG A 88 -3.20 -15.36 0.05
N TYR A 89 -3.09 -14.05 0.08
CA TYR A 89 -3.64 -13.18 -0.94
C TYR A 89 -2.51 -12.72 -1.85
N GLU A 90 -2.82 -12.54 -3.14
CA GLU A 90 -1.85 -12.09 -4.15
C GLU A 90 -1.23 -10.72 -3.80
N ASP A 91 -1.99 -9.86 -3.12
CA ASP A 91 -1.56 -8.54 -2.64
C ASP A 91 -0.59 -8.57 -1.44
N GLY A 92 -0.28 -9.76 -0.91
CA GLY A 92 0.65 -9.94 0.22
C GLY A 92 -0.01 -10.11 1.59
N LEU A 93 -1.33 -9.90 1.72
CA LEU A 93 -2.02 -10.23 2.97
C LEU A 93 -1.98 -11.74 3.23
N ARG A 94 -1.76 -12.12 4.49
CA ARG A 94 -1.84 -13.53 4.92
C ARG A 94 -2.68 -13.65 6.17
N VAL A 95 -3.58 -14.63 6.20
CA VAL A 95 -4.44 -14.91 7.35
C VAL A 95 -4.25 -16.36 7.78
N THR A 96 -3.88 -16.58 9.03
CA THR A 96 -3.68 -17.91 9.61
C THR A 96 -4.66 -18.14 10.74
N VAL A 97 -5.36 -19.28 10.70
CA VAL A 97 -6.22 -19.71 11.82
C VAL A 97 -5.51 -20.83 12.56
N SER A 98 -5.35 -20.72 13.88
CA SER A 98 -4.70 -21.76 14.68
C SER A 98 -5.59 -22.99 14.90
N HIS A 99 -5.01 -24.04 15.46
CA HIS A 99 -5.80 -25.19 15.92
C HIS A 99 -6.62 -24.79 17.15
N PRO A 100 -7.91 -25.17 17.24
CA PRO A 100 -8.71 -24.89 18.42
C PRO A 100 -8.15 -25.65 19.63
N GLU A 101 -7.85 -24.92 20.69
CA GLU A 101 -7.38 -25.46 21.96
C GLU A 101 -8.52 -25.57 22.96
N ARG A 102 -8.69 -26.74 23.59
CA ARG A 102 -9.76 -27.00 24.54
C ARG A 102 -9.39 -26.53 25.95
N HIS A 103 -10.32 -25.85 26.60
CA HIS A 103 -10.23 -25.46 28.02
C HIS A 103 -11.02 -26.39 28.94
N ASP A 104 -10.73 -26.33 30.24
CA ASP A 104 -11.36 -27.17 31.26
C ASP A 104 -12.86 -26.90 31.46
N ASP A 105 -13.31 -25.69 31.14
CA ASP A 105 -14.71 -25.25 31.21
C ASP A 105 -15.55 -25.69 30.00
N GLY A 106 -14.95 -26.44 29.07
CA GLY A 106 -15.58 -26.91 27.85
C GLY A 106 -15.61 -25.89 26.71
N THR A 107 -15.00 -24.72 26.89
CA THR A 107 -14.78 -23.75 25.81
C THR A 107 -13.54 -24.12 24.99
N TYR A 108 -13.41 -23.50 23.82
CA TYR A 108 -12.28 -23.63 22.93
C TYR A 108 -11.75 -22.24 22.59
N SER A 109 -10.44 -22.11 22.45
CA SER A 109 -9.81 -20.91 21.90
C SER A 109 -9.14 -21.21 20.58
N ALA A 110 -9.36 -20.35 19.59
CA ALA A 110 -8.58 -20.27 18.38
C ALA A 110 -8.06 -18.84 18.22
N THR A 111 -7.11 -18.64 17.32
CA THR A 111 -6.56 -17.33 16.99
C THR A 111 -6.57 -17.13 15.50
N VAL A 112 -6.93 -15.92 15.07
CA VAL A 112 -6.85 -15.49 13.67
C VAL A 112 -5.72 -14.47 13.58
N THR A 113 -4.64 -14.83 12.89
CA THR A 113 -3.46 -13.97 12.73
C THR A 113 -3.44 -13.38 11.33
N PHE A 114 -3.57 -12.07 11.25
CA PHE A 114 -3.39 -11.27 10.04
C PHE A 114 -1.93 -10.82 9.98
N LYS A 115 -1.25 -11.08 8.87
CA LYS A 115 0.07 -10.54 8.58
C LYS A 115 0.00 -9.69 7.32
N ASN A 116 0.30 -8.41 7.47
CA ASN A 116 0.18 -7.44 6.40
C ASN A 116 1.52 -7.25 5.69
N ASP A 117 1.78 -8.00 4.62
CA ASP A 117 2.90 -7.70 3.71
C ASP A 117 2.42 -6.92 2.47
N THR A 118 1.24 -6.27 2.55
CA THR A 118 0.79 -5.35 1.50
C THR A 118 1.57 -4.04 1.59
N ASP A 119 1.56 -3.23 0.53
CA ASP A 119 2.27 -1.94 0.45
C ASP A 119 1.62 -0.80 1.28
N GLU A 120 0.55 -1.08 2.02
CA GLU A 120 -0.17 -0.07 2.80
C GLU A 120 -0.71 -0.59 4.14
N GLY A 121 -1.17 0.34 4.98
CA GLY A 121 -1.81 -0.01 6.25
C GLY A 121 -3.25 -0.48 6.06
N LEU A 122 -3.60 -1.62 6.64
CA LEU A 122 -4.93 -2.22 6.54
C LEU A 122 -5.86 -1.78 7.68
N ARG A 123 -7.14 -1.57 7.38
CA ARG A 123 -8.17 -1.22 8.36
C ARG A 123 -9.14 -2.38 8.59
N LEU A 124 -8.71 -3.36 9.38
CA LEU A 124 -9.41 -4.64 9.57
C LEU A 124 -10.75 -4.56 10.32
N GLY A 125 -11.10 -3.41 10.91
CA GLY A 125 -12.32 -3.25 11.70
C GLY A 125 -13.04 -1.93 11.41
N ASP A 126 -12.86 -1.36 10.22
CA ASP A 126 -13.62 -0.16 9.84
C ASP A 126 -15.12 -0.47 9.73
N GLU A 127 -16.00 0.52 9.93
CA GLU A 127 -17.46 0.33 9.86
C GLU A 127 -17.91 -0.11 8.46
N GLU A 128 -17.14 0.24 7.42
CA GLU A 128 -17.36 -0.22 6.04
C GLU A 128 -17.07 -1.73 5.87
N PHE A 129 -16.32 -2.34 6.79
CA PHE A 129 -15.85 -3.73 6.75
C PHE A 129 -16.11 -4.46 8.08
N SER A 130 -17.27 -4.22 8.71
CA SER A 130 -17.64 -4.77 10.02
C SER A 130 -17.58 -6.30 10.11
N ASP A 131 -17.62 -6.98 8.96
CA ASP A 131 -17.72 -8.43 8.85
C ASP A 131 -16.38 -9.06 8.48
N THR A 132 -15.26 -8.42 8.88
CA THR A 132 -13.91 -8.91 8.57
C THR A 132 -13.65 -10.29 9.18
N LEU A 133 -14.26 -10.59 10.31
CA LEU A 133 -14.21 -11.90 10.95
C LEU A 133 -15.61 -12.28 11.43
N ASP A 134 -16.11 -13.41 10.94
CA ASP A 134 -17.36 -14.01 11.41
C ASP A 134 -17.16 -15.48 11.80
N VAL A 135 -18.07 -15.98 12.62
CA VAL A 135 -18.10 -17.36 13.12
C VAL A 135 -19.46 -17.97 12.82
N GLU A 136 -19.48 -18.85 11.83
CA GLU A 136 -20.68 -19.56 11.44
C GLU A 136 -20.71 -20.97 12.06
N PRO A 137 -21.76 -21.34 12.81
CA PRO A 137 -21.92 -22.70 13.29
C PRO A 137 -22.19 -23.65 12.11
N GLY A 138 -21.50 -24.79 12.06
CA GLY A 138 -21.70 -25.79 11.01
C GLY A 138 -20.52 -25.96 10.05
N GLU A 139 -20.78 -26.72 8.99
CA GLU A 139 -19.84 -26.87 7.89
C GLU A 139 -20.05 -25.75 6.86
N SER A 140 -18.96 -25.32 6.24
CA SER A 140 -19.00 -24.27 5.21
C SER A 140 -19.91 -24.66 4.05
N GLY A 141 -20.76 -23.71 3.60
CA GLY A 141 -21.68 -23.90 2.47
C GLY A 141 -22.98 -24.63 2.81
N GLN A 142 -23.28 -24.85 4.08
CA GLN A 142 -24.59 -25.39 4.49
C GLN A 142 -25.60 -24.27 4.73
N ASP A 143 -26.53 -24.06 3.78
CA ASP A 143 -27.63 -23.08 3.89
C ASP A 143 -28.63 -23.35 5.04
N TYR A 144 -28.59 -24.56 5.62
CA TYR A 144 -29.44 -24.98 6.72
C TYR A 144 -28.61 -25.81 7.70
N ALA A 145 -27.91 -25.15 8.62
CA ALA A 145 -27.39 -25.81 9.82
C ALA A 145 -28.53 -25.91 10.86
N PRO A 146 -29.09 -27.12 11.15
CA PRO A 146 -30.10 -27.27 12.17
C PRO A 146 -29.44 -27.18 13.55
N GLY A 147 -29.28 -25.95 14.06
CA GLY A 147 -28.85 -25.68 15.44
C GLY A 147 -27.69 -24.70 15.53
N GLU A 148 -27.81 -23.74 16.46
CA GLU A 148 -26.74 -22.88 16.96
C GLU A 148 -25.72 -23.73 17.76
N ASP A 149 -25.11 -24.73 17.12
CA ASP A 149 -24.26 -25.74 17.77
C ASP A 149 -23.00 -25.14 18.41
N VAL A 150 -22.67 -23.87 18.11
CA VAL A 150 -21.50 -23.16 18.60
C VAL A 150 -21.84 -21.70 18.90
N ASN A 151 -21.50 -21.24 20.10
CA ASN A 151 -21.62 -19.85 20.52
C ASN A 151 -20.24 -19.16 20.51
N TRP A 152 -20.15 -18.00 19.86
CA TRP A 152 -18.99 -17.11 19.92
C TRP A 152 -19.06 -16.21 21.16
N LEU A 153 -18.16 -16.44 22.10
CA LEU A 153 -18.21 -15.85 23.44
C LEU A 153 -17.60 -14.45 23.56
N ASN A 154 -16.74 -14.05 22.62
CA ASN A 154 -15.99 -12.80 22.71
C ASN A 154 -16.01 -11.95 21.42
N PRO A 155 -17.16 -11.79 20.73
CA PRO A 155 -17.24 -11.04 19.48
C PRO A 155 -16.79 -9.58 19.65
N ASP A 156 -17.20 -8.91 20.73
CA ASP A 156 -16.85 -7.51 20.98
C ASP A 156 -15.34 -7.31 21.23
N GLU A 157 -14.70 -8.26 21.90
CA GLU A 157 -13.24 -8.24 22.14
C GLU A 157 -12.48 -8.43 20.82
N ALA A 158 -12.92 -9.39 20.00
CA ALA A 158 -12.34 -9.64 18.70
C ALA A 158 -12.47 -8.42 17.77
N ALA A 159 -13.66 -7.83 17.70
CA ALA A 159 -13.91 -6.60 16.96
C ALA A 159 -13.02 -5.44 17.45
N ALA A 160 -12.90 -5.26 18.78
CA ALA A 160 -12.06 -4.21 19.35
C ALA A 160 -10.57 -4.36 18.99
N VAL A 161 -10.08 -5.60 18.88
CA VAL A 161 -8.70 -5.88 18.42
C VAL A 161 -8.53 -5.54 16.94
N LEU A 162 -9.56 -5.72 16.12
CA LEU A 162 -9.53 -5.41 14.69
C LEU A 162 -9.53 -3.89 14.40
N LEU A 163 -10.08 -3.06 15.29
CA LEU A 163 -10.27 -1.61 15.08
C LEU A 163 -9.01 -0.81 14.68
N PRO A 164 -7.85 -0.94 15.36
CA PRO A 164 -6.70 -0.12 15.02
C PRO A 164 -6.19 -0.43 13.60
N PRO A 165 -5.61 0.51 12.84
CA PRO A 165 -4.97 0.16 11.58
C PRO A 165 -3.81 -0.82 11.81
N LEU A 166 -3.64 -1.80 10.92
CA LEU A 166 -2.51 -2.72 10.89
C LEU A 166 -1.47 -2.18 9.90
N PRO A 167 -0.30 -1.67 10.36
CA PRO A 167 0.73 -1.14 9.47
C PRO A 167 1.28 -2.21 8.51
N GLU A 168 1.92 -1.76 7.43
CA GLU A 168 2.75 -2.61 6.56
C GLU A 168 3.84 -3.32 7.37
N GLY A 169 4.08 -4.59 7.04
CA GLY A 169 5.08 -5.47 7.65
C GLY A 169 4.71 -6.01 9.04
N GLU A 170 3.62 -5.54 9.63
CA GLU A 170 3.18 -5.90 10.98
C GLU A 170 2.18 -7.05 10.97
N GLU A 171 2.01 -7.67 12.13
CA GLU A 171 1.02 -8.72 12.36
C GLU A 171 0.05 -8.37 13.49
N ARG A 172 -1.15 -8.93 13.41
CA ARG A 172 -2.15 -8.86 14.46
C ARG A 172 -2.82 -10.19 14.68
N THR A 173 -2.90 -10.59 15.94
CA THR A 173 -3.61 -11.80 16.35
C THR A 173 -4.90 -11.46 17.08
N VAL A 174 -6.01 -12.01 16.59
CA VAL A 174 -7.36 -11.82 17.11
C VAL A 174 -7.78 -13.10 17.85
N PRO A 175 -8.14 -13.01 19.15
CA PRO A 175 -8.58 -14.17 19.91
C PRO A 175 -10.04 -14.50 19.61
N VAL A 176 -10.34 -15.78 19.38
CA VAL A 176 -11.70 -16.30 19.18
C VAL A 176 -11.99 -17.34 20.25
N ARG A 177 -13.04 -17.13 21.05
CA ARG A 177 -13.51 -18.05 22.09
C ARG A 177 -14.85 -18.65 21.70
N LEU A 178 -14.90 -19.97 21.66
CA LEU A 178 -16.06 -20.72 21.17
C LEU A 178 -16.56 -21.65 22.27
N LYS A 179 -17.87 -21.83 22.33
CA LYS A 179 -18.50 -22.85 23.18
C LYS A 179 -19.42 -23.72 22.32
N PRO A 180 -19.05 -24.98 22.08
CA PRO A 180 -19.93 -25.89 21.37
C PRO A 180 -20.98 -26.49 22.32
N ASP A 181 -22.18 -26.70 21.81
CA ASP A 181 -23.25 -27.43 22.49
C ASP A 181 -22.98 -28.93 22.59
N ARG A 182 -22.18 -29.45 21.65
CA ARG A 182 -21.76 -30.85 21.61
C ARG A 182 -20.29 -31.00 21.21
N LYS A 183 -19.65 -32.03 21.74
CA LYS A 183 -18.29 -32.40 21.33
C LYS A 183 -18.25 -32.77 19.84
N GLY A 184 -17.24 -32.29 19.13
CA GLY A 184 -17.06 -32.51 17.70
C GLY A 184 -17.96 -31.65 16.83
N ALA A 185 -18.53 -30.56 17.35
CA ALA A 185 -19.29 -29.61 16.55
C ALA A 185 -18.37 -28.97 15.49
N PRO A 186 -18.78 -28.96 14.21
CA PRO A 186 -18.10 -28.20 13.17
C PRO A 186 -18.41 -26.71 13.34
N VAL A 187 -17.43 -25.88 13.03
CA VAL A 187 -17.56 -24.42 12.97
C VAL A 187 -16.74 -23.89 11.83
N THR A 188 -17.24 -22.88 11.14
CA THR A 188 -16.57 -22.18 10.06
C THR A 188 -16.19 -20.78 10.53
N LEU A 189 -14.92 -20.41 10.38
CA LEU A 189 -14.51 -19.01 10.49
C LEU A 189 -14.47 -18.42 9.09
N GLU A 190 -15.19 -17.34 8.89
CA GLU A 190 -15.17 -16.56 7.66
C GLU A 190 -14.29 -15.34 7.88
N VAL A 191 -13.32 -15.15 7.00
CA VAL A 191 -12.47 -13.97 7.01
C VAL A 191 -12.65 -13.23 5.71
N THR A 192 -13.25 -12.04 5.78
CA THR A 192 -13.49 -11.15 4.64
C THR A 192 -12.62 -9.91 4.79
N PRO A 193 -11.35 -9.93 4.37
CA PRO A 193 -10.46 -8.84 4.72
C PRO A 193 -10.79 -7.57 3.91
N PRO A 194 -10.61 -6.38 4.48
CA PRO A 194 -11.05 -5.11 3.91
C PRO A 194 -10.27 -4.77 2.63
N HIS A 195 -10.96 -4.39 1.55
CA HIS A 195 -10.31 -3.93 0.32
C HIS A 195 -11.23 -2.94 -0.42
N PRO A 196 -10.70 -1.84 -1.00
CA PRO A 196 -11.50 -0.90 -1.79
C PRO A 196 -12.04 -1.48 -3.10
N GLY A 197 -11.44 -2.59 -3.57
CA GLY A 197 -11.91 -3.36 -4.72
C GLY A 197 -12.53 -4.68 -4.28
N TYR A 198 -11.91 -5.77 -4.72
CA TYR A 198 -12.29 -7.12 -4.32
C TYR A 198 -11.20 -7.74 -3.44
N ARG A 199 -11.60 -8.59 -2.51
CA ARG A 199 -10.71 -9.57 -1.88
C ARG A 199 -11.57 -10.79 -1.53
N GLU A 200 -11.06 -11.98 -1.82
CA GLU A 200 -11.80 -13.21 -1.59
C GLU A 200 -11.99 -13.48 -0.09
N THR A 201 -13.21 -13.84 0.31
CA THR A 201 -13.47 -14.36 1.65
C THR A 201 -12.79 -15.73 1.79
N ALA A 202 -11.96 -15.87 2.82
CA ALA A 202 -11.34 -17.14 3.17
C ALA A 202 -12.18 -17.86 4.23
N TYR A 203 -12.53 -19.11 3.95
CA TYR A 203 -13.31 -19.97 4.84
C TYR A 203 -12.38 -20.97 5.52
N PHE A 204 -12.45 -21.08 6.84
CA PHE A 204 -11.68 -22.03 7.64
C PHE A 204 -12.61 -22.96 8.42
N GLN A 205 -12.58 -24.25 8.09
CA GLN A 205 -13.34 -25.27 8.78
C GLN A 205 -12.57 -25.81 9.98
N LEU A 206 -13.16 -25.67 11.16
CA LEU A 206 -12.65 -26.26 12.41
C LEU A 206 -13.61 -27.33 12.94
N THR A 207 -13.09 -28.18 13.82
CA THR A 207 -13.87 -29.15 14.59
C THR A 207 -13.53 -29.01 16.07
N LEU A 208 -14.54 -28.81 16.92
CA LEU A 208 -14.38 -28.56 18.35
C LEU A 208 -14.57 -29.85 19.17
N GLY A 209 -13.57 -30.74 19.22
CA GLY A 209 -13.68 -32.02 19.95
C GLY A 209 -12.46 -32.91 19.94
#